data_AF-A0A5K3FSF4-F1
#
_entry.id   AF-A0A5K3FSF4-F1
#
_cell.length_a   1.000
_cell.length_b   1.000
_cell.length_c   1.000
_cell.angle_alpha   90.00
_cell.angle_beta   90.00
_cell.angle_gamma   90.00
#
_symmetry.space_group_name_H-M   'P 1'
#
loop_
_entity.id
_entity.type
_entity.pdbx_description
1 polymer ?
#
loop_
_entity_poly.entity_id
_entity_poly.type
_entity_poly.pdbx_seq_one_letter_code
_entity_poly.pdbx_strand_id
1 'polypeptide(L)' 'MAIDGTWTFTEQPNCPIPFDLLEKLRRRKKLFDFNIISKDGCKVPANRLLLAMRFPRIADTVAVENRACMEWRRFNAE' A
#
# COMPACT_ATOMS: atom_id res chain seq x y z
N MET A 1 39.89 -11.71 13.46
CA MET A 1 39.61 -11.26 12.08
C MET A 1 38.15 -11.55 11.80
N ALA A 2 37.31 -10.51 11.75
CA ALA A 2 35.90 -10.65 11.42
C ALA A 2 35.76 -10.76 9.90
N ILE A 3 34.97 -11.71 9.44
CA ILE A 3 34.66 -11.86 8.02
C ILE A 3 33.64 -10.75 7.72
N ASP A 4 34.11 -9.65 7.11
CA ASP A 4 33.21 -8.65 6.54
C ASP A 4 32.45 -9.31 5.40
N GLY A 5 31.27 -9.86 5.72
CA GLY A 5 30.36 -10.42 4.75
C GLY A 5 29.94 -9.33 3.79
N THR A 6 30.50 -9.35 2.59
CA THR A 6 30.10 -8.45 1.52
C THR A 6 28.68 -8.83 1.12
N TRP A 7 27.69 -8.07 1.60
CA TRP A 7 26.29 -8.25 1.19
C TRP A 7 26.13 -7.71 -0.23
N THR A 8 26.24 -8.57 -1.23
CA THR A 8 25.88 -8.21 -2.60
C THR A 8 24.36 -8.28 -2.72
N PHE A 9 23.68 -7.13 -2.57
CA PHE A 9 22.27 -7.00 -2.92
C PHE A 9 22.18 -7.15 -4.44
N THR A 10 21.76 -8.32 -4.92
CA THR A 10 21.42 -8.48 -6.32
C THR A 10 20.11 -7.73 -6.54
N GLU A 11 20.19 -6.52 -7.09
CA GLU A 11 19.02 -5.80 -7.58
C GLU A 11 18.30 -6.73 -8.56
N GLN A 12 17.17 -7.28 -8.16
CA GLN A 12 16.32 -8.03 -9.08
C GLN A 12 15.81 -7.04 -10.13
N PRO A 13 16.09 -7.26 -11.43
CA PRO A 13 15.64 -6.36 -12.48
C PRO A 13 14.12 -6.35 -12.51
N ASN A 14 13.53 -5.16 -12.34
CA ASN A 14 12.10 -4.83 -12.51
C ASN A 14 11.15 -6.03 -12.48
N CYS A 15 11.09 -6.73 -11.34
CA CYS A 15 10.06 -7.75 -11.18
C CYS A 15 8.70 -7.04 -11.16
N PRO A 16 7.74 -7.42 -12.04
CA PRO A 16 6.40 -6.90 -11.94
C PRO A 16 5.89 -7.22 -10.54
N ILE A 17 5.35 -6.19 -9.88
CA ILE A 17 4.93 -6.27 -8.48
C ILE A 17 4.06 -7.51 -8.31
N PRO A 18 4.42 -8.46 -7.43
CA PRO A 18 3.75 -9.74 -7.34
C PRO A 18 2.38 -9.55 -6.69
N PHE A 19 1.37 -9.23 -7.49
CA PHE A 19 0.01 -8.97 -7.01
C PHE A 19 -0.54 -10.14 -6.19
N ASP A 20 -0.20 -11.37 -6.54
CA ASP A 20 -0.58 -12.56 -5.78
C ASP A 20 -0.02 -12.57 -4.36
N LEU A 21 1.18 -12.03 -4.15
CA LEU A 21 1.78 -11.90 -2.82
C LEU A 21 1.03 -10.85 -2.00
N LEU A 22 0.73 -9.70 -2.60
CA LEU A 22 0.01 -8.62 -1.94
C LEU A 22 -1.45 -9.02 -1.61
N GLU A 23 -2.10 -9.80 -2.48
CA GLU A 23 -3.43 -10.35 -2.24
C GLU A 23 -3.42 -11.41 -1.12
N LYS A 24 -2.39 -12.26 -1.07
CA LYS A 24 -2.18 -13.18 0.08
C LYS A 24 -2.03 -12.42 1.39
N LEU A 25 -1.29 -11.31 1.39
CA LEU A 25 -1.12 -10.46 2.57
C LEU A 25 -2.43 -9.81 3.01
N ARG A 26 -3.23 -9.30 2.06
CA ARG A 26 -4.57 -8.77 2.31
C ARG A 26 -5.48 -9.82 2.96
N ARG A 27 -5.54 -11.03 2.40
CA ARG A 27 -6.36 -12.14 2.94
C ARG A 27 -5.91 -12.56 4.34
N ARG A 28 -4.60 -12.48 4.63
CA ARG A 28 -4.02 -12.76 5.96
C ARG A 28 -4.12 -11.60 6.94
N LYS A 29 -4.77 -10.49 6.56
CA LYS A 29 -4.89 -9.27 7.34
C LYS A 29 -3.53 -8.70 7.81
N LYS A 30 -2.52 -8.75 6.95
CA LYS A 30 -1.17 -8.23 7.22
C LYS A 30 -0.93 -6.94 6.44
N LEU A 31 -0.04 -6.10 6.97
CA LEU A 31 0.40 -4.83 6.35
C LEU A 31 -0.76 -3.86 6.07
N PHE A 32 -1.74 -3.81 6.97
CA PHE A 32 -2.76 -2.77 6.98
C PHE A 32 -2.25 -1.57 7.76
N ASP A 33 -1.75 -0.59 7.02
CA ASP A 33 -1.21 0.68 7.49
C ASP A 33 -2.18 1.85 7.24
N PHE A 34 -3.37 1.56 6.71
CA PHE A 34 -4.38 2.56 6.34
C PHE A 34 -5.80 2.11 6.63
N ASN A 35 -6.71 3.06 6.83
CA ASN A 35 -8.14 2.81 6.92
C ASN A 35 -8.93 3.64 5.91
N ILE A 36 -9.80 3.00 5.15
CA ILE A 36 -10.79 3.68 4.33
C ILE A 36 -12.07 3.83 5.14
N ILE A 37 -12.57 5.04 5.29
CA ILE A 37 -13.85 5.33 5.94
C ILE A 37 -14.91 5.33 4.85
N SER A 38 -15.84 4.38 4.92
CA SER A 38 -17.01 4.32 4.04
C SER A 38 -18.00 5.43 4.36
N LYS A 39 -18.99 5.64 3.48
CA LYS A 39 -20.08 6.61 3.71
C LYS A 39 -20.86 6.35 5.00
N ASP A 40 -20.99 5.07 5.37
CA ASP A 40 -21.71 4.65 6.58
C ASP A 40 -20.84 4.71 7.84
N GLY A 41 -19.63 5.29 7.75
CA GLY A 41 -18.69 5.41 8.88
C GLY A 41 -17.89 4.13 9.17
N CYS A 42 -18.15 3.03 8.46
CA CYS A 42 -17.40 1.78 8.62
C CYS A 42 -15.94 1.97 8.17
N LYS A 43 -15.00 1.50 9.00
CA LYS A 43 -13.56 1.49 8.71
C LYS A 43 -13.16 0.19 8.02
N VAL A 44 -12.59 0.31 6.82
CA VAL A 44 -12.06 -0.81 6.03
C VAL A 44 -10.54 -0.74 6.06
N PRO A 45 -9.85 -1.72 6.67
CA PRO A 45 -8.39 -1.74 6.70
C PRO A 45 -7.85 -1.98 5.28
N ALA A 46 -6.82 -1.23 4.91
CA ALA A 46 -6.23 -1.21 3.58
C ALA A 46 -4.71 -1.02 3.65
N ASN A 47 -4.06 -1.17 2.50
CA ASN A 47 -2.61 -1.02 2.34
C ASN A 47 -2.30 0.20 1.47
N ARG A 48 -1.51 1.15 2.00
CA ARG A 48 -1.22 2.44 1.32
C ARG A 48 -0.55 2.23 -0.03
N LEU A 49 0.44 1.34 -0.08
CA LEU A 49 1.17 0.99 -1.29
C LEU A 49 0.23 0.46 -2.38
N LEU A 50 -0.67 -0.47 -2.05
CA LEU A 50 -1.66 -1.00 -3.00
C LEU A 50 -2.60 0.08 -3.53
N LEU A 51 -3.08 0.97 -2.65
CA LEU A 51 -3.98 2.05 -3.04
C LEU A 51 -3.28 3.05 -3.98
N ALA A 52 -2.04 3.46 -3.65
CA ALA A 52 -1.27 4.38 -4.47
C ALA A 52 -0.96 3.80 -5.85
N MET A 53 -0.63 2.52 -5.94
CA MET A 53 -0.33 1.86 -7.21
C MET A 53 -1.56 1.63 -8.10
N ARG A 54 -2.71 1.30 -7.51
CA ARG A 54 -3.93 0.97 -8.27
C ARG A 54 -4.79 2.18 -8.60
N PHE A 55 -4.69 3.24 -7.80
CA PHE A 55 -5.53 4.43 -7.95
C PHE A 55 -4.65 5.70 -7.96
N PRO A 56 -4.04 6.05 -9.11
CA PRO A 56 -3.14 7.19 -9.22
C PRO A 56 -3.75 8.51 -8.71
N ARG A 57 -5.06 8.70 -8.91
CA ARG A 57 -5.80 9.89 -8.47
C ARG A 57 -5.81 10.12 -6.96
N ILE A 58 -5.57 9.08 -6.16
CA ILE A 58 -5.51 9.19 -4.69
C ILE A 58 -4.12 8.89 -4.14
N ALA A 59 -3.13 8.63 -5.00
CA ALA A 59 -1.79 8.22 -4.58
C ALA A 59 -1.16 9.24 -3.63
N ASP A 60 -1.18 10.52 -4.01
CA ASP A 60 -0.65 11.60 -3.17
C ASP A 60 -1.41 11.71 -1.84
N THR A 61 -2.73 11.57 -1.89
CA THR A 61 -3.59 11.65 -0.68
C THR A 61 -3.29 10.51 0.29
N VAL A 62 -3.03 9.31 -0.23
CA VAL A 62 -2.70 8.12 0.55
C VAL A 62 -1.22 8.12 0.96
N ALA A 63 -0.34 8.88 0.30
CA ALA A 63 1.08 8.98 0.64
C ALA A 63 1.39 9.98 1.77
N VAL A 64 0.47 10.90 2.12
CA VAL A 64 0.67 11.89 3.19
C VAL A 64 0.94 11.22 4.56
N GLU A 65 2.17 11.28 5.05
CA GLU A 65 2.67 10.48 6.20
C GLU A 65 1.72 10.43 7.40
N ASN A 66 1.16 11.58 7.81
CA ASN A 66 0.33 11.71 9.00
C ASN A 66 -1.13 11.28 8.86
N ARG A 67 -1.55 10.80 7.68
CA ARG A 67 -2.93 10.34 7.46
C ARG A 67 -3.03 8.83 7.67
N ALA A 68 -3.61 8.40 8.78
CA ALA A 68 -3.93 6.99 9.04
C ALA A 68 -5.26 6.53 8.38
N CYS A 69 -6.02 7.47 7.79
CA CYS A 69 -7.30 7.17 7.17
C CYS A 69 -7.70 8.15 6.05
N MET A 70 -8.61 7.71 5.18
CA MET A 70 -9.24 8.54 4.14
C MET A 70 -10.73 8.21 4.01
N GLU A 71 -11.56 9.22 3.89
CA GLU A 71 -12.96 9.02 3.49
C GLU A 71 -13.05 8.66 2.00
N TRP A 72 -13.79 7.61 1.69
CA TRP A 72 -14.07 7.26 0.29
C TRP A 72 -15.15 8.17 -0.28
N ARG A 73 -14.74 9.28 -0.87
CA ARG A 73 -15.63 10.18 -1.61
C ARG A 73 -15.59 9.81 -3.09
N ARG A 74 -16.77 9.64 -3.70
CA ARG A 74 -16.85 9.55 -5.17
C ARG A 74 -16.51 10.93 -5.71
N PHE A 75 -15.42 11.04 -6.45
CA PHE A 75 -15.16 12.24 -7.24
C PHE A 75 -16.16 12.24 -8.41
N ASN A 76 -16.86 13.36 -8.60
CA ASN A 76 -17.64 13.54 -9.82
C ASN A 76 -16.67 13.53 -11.01
N ALA A 77 -17.07 12.86 -12.10
CA ALA A 77 -16.32 12.90 -13.34
C ALA A 77 -16.64 14.22 -14.04
N GLU A 78 -15.92 15.29 -13.66
CA GLU A 78 -15.74 16.45 -14.51
C GLU A 78 -14.54 16.20 -15.44
#